data_AF-A0AAN8YPY3-F1
#
_entry.id   AF-A0AAN8YPY3-F1
#
_cell.length_a   1.000
_cell.length_b   1.000
_cell.length_c   1.000
_cell.angle_alpha   90.00
_cell.angle_beta   90.00
_cell.angle_gamma   90.00
#
_symmetry.space_group_name_H-M   'P 1'
#
loop_
_entity.id
_entity.type
_entity.pdbx_description
1 polymer ?
#
loop_
_entity_poly.entity_id
_entity_poly.type
_entity_poly.pdbx_seq_one_letter_code
_entity_poly.pdbx_strand_id
1 'polypeptide(L)'
;MDDYLNLFVEETSFYNRIVLSTFLPESWWGPLPHWFQGWLRNYIGGVLLYFLSALLWCFYIYYLKRNIYLPKDAIPSNRAMLLQIGVAMKAMPWYCALPSLSEYMIENGWTKCFSRISDVGWMPYLIYVAAYLVIVEFGIYWMHRELHDIKPLYKYLHATHHIYNKQNTLSPFAGKFRLITMFYFENNLSCPIRLVSCSCFVDYLLLVVL
;
A
#
# COMPACT_ATOMS: atom_id res chain seq x y z
N MET A 1 6.28 18.68 -23.49
CA MET A 1 6.15 18.34 -22.05
C MET A 1 4.82 17.64 -21.83
N ASP A 2 3.76 18.16 -22.43
CA ASP A 2 2.40 17.60 -22.43
C ASP A 2 2.33 16.15 -22.95
N ASP A 3 2.96 15.84 -24.09
CA ASP A 3 2.98 14.47 -24.65
C ASP A 3 3.61 13.43 -23.71
N TYR A 4 4.55 13.85 -22.86
CA TYR A 4 5.23 12.95 -21.93
C TYR A 4 4.38 12.68 -20.68
N LEU A 5 3.72 13.71 -20.13
CA LEU A 5 2.81 13.55 -18.98
C LEU A 5 1.55 12.76 -19.37
N ASN A 6 1.08 12.91 -20.61
CA ASN A 6 -0.03 12.15 -21.16
C ASN A 6 0.19 10.63 -21.09
N LEU A 7 1.43 10.15 -21.21
CA LEU A 7 1.74 8.72 -21.05
C LEU A 7 1.30 8.18 -19.68
N PHE A 8 1.49 8.97 -18.61
CA PHE A 8 1.11 8.55 -17.27
C PHE A 8 -0.40 8.63 -17.06
N VAL A 9 -1.06 9.66 -17.58
CA VAL A 9 -2.52 9.81 -17.53
C VAL A 9 -3.22 8.69 -18.30
N GLU A 10 -2.72 8.33 -19.49
CA GLU A 10 -3.26 7.23 -20.29
C GLU A 10 -3.10 5.89 -19.58
N GLU A 11 -1.95 5.65 -18.97
CA GLU A 11 -1.67 4.43 -18.22
C GLU A 11 -2.58 4.30 -16.98
N THR A 12 -2.69 5.35 -16.15
CA THR A 12 -3.57 5.33 -14.97
C THR A 12 -5.04 5.24 -15.38
N SER A 13 -5.45 5.92 -16.45
CA SER A 13 -6.80 5.81 -17.02
C SER A 13 -7.10 4.40 -17.52
N PHE A 14 -6.12 3.73 -18.13
CA PHE A 14 -6.23 2.34 -18.55
C PHE A 14 -6.44 1.41 -17.35
N TYR A 15 -5.67 1.57 -16.27
CA TYR A 15 -5.87 0.77 -15.06
C TYR A 15 -7.19 1.07 -14.35
N ASN A 16 -7.59 2.34 -14.28
CA ASN A 16 -8.89 2.74 -13.74
C ASN A 16 -10.00 2.03 -14.50
N ARG A 17 -9.99 2.06 -15.84
CA ARG A 17 -10.97 1.35 -16.65
C ARG A 17 -10.98 -0.14 -16.37
N ILE A 18 -9.83 -0.83 -16.37
CA ILE A 18 -9.78 -2.28 -16.14
C ILE A 18 -10.41 -2.64 -14.78
N VAL A 19 -9.92 -2.05 -13.70
CA VAL A 19 -10.35 -2.44 -12.35
C VAL A 19 -11.76 -1.93 -12.07
N LEU A 20 -12.03 -0.65 -12.32
CA LEU A 20 -13.32 -0.06 -11.96
C LEU A 20 -14.46 -0.64 -12.80
N SER A 21 -14.29 -0.85 -14.11
CA SER A 21 -15.34 -1.47 -14.93
C SER A 21 -15.60 -2.93 -14.56
N THR A 22 -14.59 -3.64 -14.03
CA THR A 22 -14.75 -5.04 -13.58
C THR A 22 -15.60 -5.13 -12.32
N PHE A 23 -15.44 -4.19 -11.38
CA PHE A 23 -16.05 -4.28 -10.05
C PHE A 23 -17.24 -3.34 -9.84
N LEU A 24 -17.37 -2.27 -10.64
CA LEU A 24 -18.36 -1.21 -10.45
C LEU A 24 -19.03 -0.82 -11.77
N PRO A 25 -20.34 -0.50 -11.76
CA PRO A 25 -21.02 0.09 -12.90
C PRO A 25 -20.38 1.43 -13.30
N GLU A 26 -20.28 1.70 -14.60
CA GLU A 26 -19.68 2.94 -15.12
C GLU A 26 -20.36 4.21 -14.58
N SER A 27 -21.67 4.15 -14.31
CA SER A 27 -22.41 5.28 -13.72
C SER A 27 -21.91 5.70 -12.33
N TRP A 28 -21.21 4.81 -11.60
CA TRP A 28 -20.73 5.10 -10.25
C TRP A 28 -19.35 5.76 -10.24
N TRP A 29 -18.50 5.43 -11.21
CA TRP A 29 -17.10 5.88 -11.22
C TRP A 29 -16.74 6.79 -12.40
N GLY A 30 -17.42 6.67 -13.54
CA GLY A 30 -17.19 7.48 -14.73
C GLY A 30 -17.32 9.00 -14.49
N PRO A 31 -18.32 9.48 -13.72
CA PRO A 31 -18.45 10.91 -13.41
C PRO A 31 -17.42 11.44 -12.40
N LEU A 32 -16.67 10.58 -11.72
CA LEU A 32 -15.73 11.01 -10.69
C LEU A 32 -14.51 11.69 -11.32
N PRO A 33 -13.93 12.72 -10.67
CA PRO A 33 -12.63 13.25 -11.07
C PRO A 33 -11.57 12.15 -11.11
N HIS A 34 -10.63 12.25 -12.05
CA HIS A 34 -9.60 11.23 -12.31
C HIS A 34 -8.84 10.79 -11.05
N TRP A 35 -8.53 11.74 -10.18
CA TRP A 35 -8.00 11.50 -8.83
C TRP A 35 -8.80 10.46 -8.02
N PHE A 36 -10.11 10.65 -7.92
CA PHE A 36 -10.99 9.79 -7.14
C PHE A 36 -11.18 8.43 -7.82
N GLN A 37 -11.10 8.38 -9.15
CA GLN A 37 -11.05 7.11 -9.88
C GLN A 37 -9.79 6.32 -9.50
N GLY A 38 -8.61 6.96 -9.51
CA GLY A 38 -7.35 6.35 -9.07
C GLY A 38 -7.39 5.88 -7.62
N TRP A 39 -7.95 6.70 -6.73
CA TRP A 39 -8.15 6.32 -5.33
C TRP A 39 -9.07 5.12 -5.15
N LEU A 40 -10.21 5.10 -5.84
CA LEU A 40 -11.15 4.00 -5.79
C LEU A 40 -10.55 2.71 -6.37
N ARG A 41 -9.77 2.84 -7.45
CA ARG A 41 -9.00 1.73 -8.05
C ARG A 41 -8.02 1.15 -7.03
N ASN A 42 -7.22 2.02 -6.41
CA ASN A 42 -6.23 1.64 -5.40
C ASN A 42 -6.89 1.02 -4.15
N TYR A 43 -8.05 1.51 -3.74
CA TYR A 43 -8.82 0.95 -2.64
C TYR A 43 -9.34 -0.46 -2.94
N ILE A 44 -10.01 -0.66 -4.08
CA ILE A 44 -10.50 -1.98 -4.50
C ILE A 44 -9.34 -2.96 -4.62
N GLY A 45 -8.26 -2.57 -5.30
CA GLY A 45 -7.07 -3.38 -5.45
C GLY A 45 -6.42 -3.76 -4.12
N GLY A 46 -6.24 -2.78 -3.24
CA GLY A 46 -5.66 -2.98 -1.90
C GLY A 46 -6.51 -3.91 -1.03
N VAL A 47 -7.84 -3.75 -1.05
CA VAL A 47 -8.77 -4.62 -0.32
C VAL A 47 -8.73 -6.06 -0.86
N LEU A 48 -8.78 -6.23 -2.19
CA LEU A 48 -8.70 -7.56 -2.81
C LEU A 48 -7.42 -8.28 -2.45
N LEU A 49 -6.28 -7.60 -2.59
CA LEU A 49 -5.00 -8.19 -2.24
C LEU A 49 -4.88 -8.48 -0.74
N TYR A 50 -5.36 -7.60 0.13
CA TYR A 50 -5.39 -7.84 1.58
C TYR A 50 -6.18 -9.11 1.92
N PHE A 51 -7.40 -9.27 1.40
CA PHE A 51 -8.22 -10.44 1.71
C PHE A 51 -7.74 -11.72 1.02
N LEU A 52 -7.31 -11.66 -0.24
CA LEU A 52 -6.81 -12.83 -0.96
C LEU A 52 -5.52 -13.36 -0.32
N SER A 53 -4.59 -12.46 0.01
CA SER A 53 -3.35 -12.87 0.69
C SER A 53 -3.60 -13.43 2.08
N ALA A 54 -4.47 -12.78 2.87
CA ALA A 54 -4.83 -13.28 4.19
C ALA A 54 -5.56 -14.63 4.11
N LEU A 55 -6.43 -14.83 3.10
CA LEU A 55 -7.11 -16.10 2.86
C LEU A 55 -6.12 -17.21 2.52
N LEU A 56 -5.21 -16.97 1.57
CA LEU A 56 -4.17 -17.93 1.19
C LEU A 56 -3.27 -18.29 2.36
N TRP A 57 -2.89 -17.29 3.17
CA TRP A 57 -2.10 -17.52 4.38
C TRP A 57 -2.88 -18.33 5.42
N CYS A 58 -4.14 -17.99 5.69
CA CYS A 58 -5.02 -18.74 6.60
C CYS A 58 -5.12 -20.19 6.17
N PHE A 59 -5.36 -20.42 4.88
CA PHE A 59 -5.45 -21.76 4.31
C PHE A 59 -4.14 -22.53 4.48
N TYR A 60 -3.00 -21.93 4.14
CA TYR A 60 -1.70 -22.59 4.26
C TYR A 60 -1.36 -22.94 5.72
N ILE A 61 -1.52 -21.98 6.64
CA ILE A 61 -1.08 -22.16 8.03
C ILE A 61 -2.10 -22.97 8.84
N TYR A 62 -3.39 -22.63 8.80
CA TYR A 62 -4.39 -23.26 9.65
C TYR A 62 -4.92 -24.58 9.10
N TYR A 63 -4.86 -24.80 7.79
CA TYR A 63 -5.34 -26.04 7.17
C TYR A 63 -4.19 -26.97 6.78
N LEU A 64 -3.20 -26.51 6.00
CA LEU A 64 -2.15 -27.40 5.49
C LEU A 64 -1.02 -27.69 6.49
N LYS A 65 -0.61 -26.70 7.30
CA LYS A 65 0.59 -26.79 8.15
C LYS A 65 0.34 -26.51 9.62
N ARG A 66 -0.89 -26.77 10.08
CA ARG A 66 -1.36 -26.49 11.45
C ARG A 66 -0.42 -27.02 12.53
N ASN A 67 -0.01 -28.28 12.41
CA ASN A 67 0.79 -28.97 13.43
C ASN A 67 2.27 -28.56 13.46
N ILE A 68 2.73 -27.76 12.48
CA ILE A 68 4.13 -27.34 12.36
C ILE A 68 4.32 -25.94 12.92
N TYR A 69 3.41 -25.01 12.57
CA TYR A 69 3.60 -23.59 12.87
C TYR A 69 2.85 -23.10 14.10
N LEU A 70 1.87 -23.84 14.62
CA LEU A 70 1.01 -23.36 15.70
C LEU A 70 0.87 -24.38 16.86
N PRO A 71 1.13 -23.95 18.10
CA PRO A 71 0.66 -24.65 19.28
C PRO A 71 -0.86 -24.83 19.26
N LYS A 72 -1.39 -25.88 19.90
CA LYS A 72 -2.82 -26.22 19.87
C LYS A 72 -3.76 -25.09 20.32
N ASP A 73 -3.27 -24.18 21.17
CA ASP A 73 -4.04 -23.07 21.76
C ASP A 73 -3.70 -21.68 21.18
N ALA A 74 -2.95 -21.63 20.07
CA ALA A 74 -2.45 -20.40 19.49
C ALA A 74 -3.34 -19.81 18.36
N ILE A 75 -4.47 -20.45 18.04
CA ILE A 75 -5.37 -19.93 17.00
C ILE A 75 -6.19 -18.76 17.59
N PRO A 76 -6.11 -17.56 17.00
CA PRO A 76 -6.87 -16.41 17.47
C PRO A 76 -8.39 -16.66 17.30
N SER A 77 -9.18 -16.19 18.27
CA SER A 77 -10.64 -16.29 18.19
C SER A 77 -11.21 -15.48 17.00
N ASN A 78 -12.37 -15.90 16.47
CA ASN A 78 -13.08 -15.18 15.41
C ASN A 78 -13.31 -13.70 15.77
N ARG A 79 -13.61 -13.41 17.05
CA ARG A 79 -13.80 -12.04 17.53
C ARG A 79 -12.52 -11.22 17.41
N ALA A 80 -11.36 -11.80 17.74
CA ALA A 80 -10.07 -11.13 17.60
C ALA A 80 -9.72 -10.88 16.12
N MET A 81 -9.98 -11.86 15.24
CA MET A 81 -9.77 -11.70 13.79
C MET A 81 -10.66 -10.60 13.19
N LEU A 82 -11.96 -10.57 13.53
CA LEU A 82 -12.88 -9.54 13.05
C LEU A 82 -12.48 -8.14 13.53
N LEU A 83 -11.98 -8.03 14.76
CA LEU A 83 -11.48 -6.77 15.30
C LEU A 83 -10.23 -6.28 14.55
N GLN A 84 -9.31 -7.20 14.23
CA GLN A 84 -8.11 -6.89 13.43
C GLN A 84 -8.46 -6.46 12.01
N ILE A 85 -9.39 -7.16 11.34
CA ILE A 85 -9.92 -6.76 10.04
C ILE A 85 -10.55 -5.36 10.15
N GLY A 86 -11.38 -5.12 11.17
CA GLY A 86 -12.03 -3.82 11.37
C GLY A 86 -11.03 -2.67 11.55
N VAL A 87 -9.92 -2.89 12.27
CA VAL A 87 -8.85 -1.89 12.40
C VAL A 87 -8.14 -1.67 11.06
N ALA A 88 -7.77 -2.74 10.35
CA ALA A 88 -7.11 -2.65 9.05
C ALA A 88 -7.99 -1.93 8.00
N MET A 89 -9.27 -2.27 7.94
CA MET A 89 -10.23 -1.67 7.01
C MET A 89 -10.52 -0.19 7.31
N LYS A 90 -10.36 0.27 8.55
CA LYS A 90 -10.43 1.70 8.87
C LYS A 90 -9.22 2.49 8.36
N ALA A 91 -8.06 1.85 8.32
CA ALA A 91 -6.82 2.47 7.82
C ALA A 91 -6.70 2.37 6.29
N MET A 92 -7.29 1.34 5.67
CA MET A 92 -7.16 1.06 4.23
C MET A 92 -7.46 2.26 3.31
N PRO A 93 -8.54 3.05 3.50
CA PRO A 93 -8.85 4.20 2.65
C PRO A 93 -7.70 5.22 2.60
N TRP A 94 -7.02 5.39 3.74
CA TRP A 94 -5.92 6.33 3.92
C TRP A 94 -4.61 5.79 3.34
N TYR A 95 -4.32 4.50 3.55
CA TYR A 95 -3.20 3.83 2.89
C TYR A 95 -3.30 3.88 1.36
N CYS A 96 -4.52 3.78 0.81
CA CYS A 96 -4.76 3.89 -0.63
C CYS A 96 -4.76 5.34 -1.15
N ALA A 97 -4.86 6.35 -0.28
CA ALA A 97 -4.73 7.75 -0.66
C ALA A 97 -3.29 8.12 -1.05
N LEU A 98 -2.30 7.49 -0.43
CA LEU A 98 -0.88 7.70 -0.71
C LEU A 98 -0.46 7.42 -2.16
N PRO A 99 -0.68 6.21 -2.73
CA PRO A 99 -0.35 5.95 -4.14
C PRO A 99 -1.15 6.84 -5.08
N SER A 100 -2.38 7.19 -4.70
CA SER A 100 -3.21 8.10 -5.49
C SER A 100 -2.57 9.50 -5.54
N LEU A 101 -2.05 10.00 -4.41
CA LEU A 101 -1.29 11.26 -4.33
C LEU A 101 -0.05 11.26 -5.16
N SER A 102 0.73 10.19 -5.06
CA SER A 102 1.86 9.98 -5.95
C SER A 102 1.45 10.08 -7.42
N GLU A 103 0.39 9.39 -7.86
CA GLU A 103 -0.08 9.43 -9.25
C GLU A 103 -0.45 10.85 -9.71
N TYR A 104 -1.21 11.60 -8.92
CA TYR A 104 -1.56 12.97 -9.29
C TYR A 104 -0.37 13.90 -9.39
N MET A 105 0.59 13.78 -8.46
CA MET A 105 1.80 14.59 -8.52
C MET A 105 2.60 14.29 -9.78
N ILE A 106 2.62 13.02 -10.21
CA ILE A 106 3.26 12.59 -11.46
C ILE A 106 2.52 13.19 -12.66
N GLU A 107 1.21 13.04 -12.71
CA GLU A 107 0.36 13.54 -13.81
C GLU A 107 0.40 15.06 -13.95
N ASN A 108 0.57 15.80 -12.84
CA ASN A 108 0.71 17.25 -12.84
C ASN A 108 2.16 17.74 -13.02
N GLY A 109 3.12 16.83 -13.22
CA GLY A 109 4.53 17.18 -13.43
C GLY A 109 5.23 17.76 -12.21
N TRP A 110 4.71 17.54 -11.00
CA TRP A 110 5.35 17.98 -9.75
C TRP A 110 6.60 17.16 -9.43
N THR A 111 6.76 16.03 -10.11
CA THR A 111 7.85 15.08 -9.90
C THR A 111 8.45 14.69 -11.24
N LYS A 112 9.76 14.43 -11.27
CA LYS A 112 10.41 13.80 -12.42
C LYS A 112 10.32 12.27 -12.30
N CYS A 113 9.46 11.68 -13.12
CA CYS A 113 9.41 10.23 -13.32
C CYS A 113 10.07 9.87 -14.65
N PHE A 114 10.12 8.59 -14.98
CA PHE A 114 10.42 8.11 -16.32
C PHE A 114 9.50 6.92 -16.59
N SER A 115 8.96 6.83 -17.81
CA SER A 115 8.03 5.75 -18.19
C SER A 115 8.78 4.51 -18.67
N ARG A 116 10.04 4.65 -19.09
CA ARG A 116 10.87 3.54 -19.57
C ARG A 116 12.28 3.57 -19.00
N ILE A 117 12.87 2.39 -18.81
CA ILE A 117 14.29 2.25 -18.39
C ILE A 117 15.24 2.82 -19.44
N SER A 118 14.88 2.77 -20.71
CA SER A 118 15.66 3.38 -21.80
C SER A 118 15.87 4.88 -21.65
N ASP A 119 14.98 5.58 -20.95
CA ASP A 119 15.01 7.04 -20.85
C ASP A 119 16.06 7.54 -19.85
N VAL A 120 16.53 6.65 -18.96
CA VAL A 120 17.52 6.94 -17.92
C VAL A 120 18.75 6.02 -17.99
N GLY A 121 18.60 4.82 -18.56
CA GLY A 121 19.62 3.80 -18.62
C GLY A 121 19.67 2.91 -17.36
N TRP A 122 20.21 1.70 -17.52
CA TRP A 122 20.25 0.70 -16.45
C TRP A 122 21.03 1.12 -15.21
N MET A 123 22.18 1.81 -15.40
CA MET A 123 23.02 2.18 -14.26
C MET A 123 22.35 3.25 -13.37
N PRO A 124 21.84 4.38 -13.91
CA PRO A 124 21.05 5.32 -13.11
C PRO A 124 19.79 4.69 -12.51
N TYR A 125 19.11 3.80 -13.25
CA TYR A 125 17.96 3.06 -12.74
C TYR A 125 18.29 2.27 -11.47
N LEU A 126 19.38 1.50 -11.46
CA LEU A 126 19.80 0.73 -10.29
C LEU A 126 20.16 1.63 -9.10
N ILE A 127 20.81 2.77 -9.35
CA ILE A 127 21.13 3.76 -8.31
C ILE A 127 19.83 4.35 -7.72
N TYR A 128 18.88 4.68 -8.58
CA TYR A 128 17.57 5.20 -8.20
C TYR A 128 16.75 4.23 -7.37
N VAL A 129 16.73 2.95 -7.74
CA VAL A 129 16.10 1.89 -6.94
C VAL A 129 16.80 1.75 -5.58
N ALA A 130 18.14 1.70 -5.55
CA ALA A 130 18.88 1.59 -4.29
C ALA A 130 18.64 2.79 -3.37
N ALA A 131 18.68 4.01 -3.92
CA ALA A 131 18.38 5.24 -3.17
C ALA A 131 16.95 5.24 -2.64
N TYR A 132 15.97 4.81 -3.44
CA TYR A 132 14.59 4.66 -3.01
C TYR A 132 14.46 3.71 -1.82
N LEU A 133 15.05 2.50 -1.91
CA LEU A 133 14.99 1.50 -0.83
C LEU A 133 15.62 2.04 0.47
N VAL A 134 16.74 2.75 0.38
CA VAL A 134 17.39 3.37 1.54
C VAL A 134 16.50 4.44 2.17
N ILE A 135 15.94 5.35 1.35
CA ILE A 135 15.09 6.44 1.85
C ILE A 135 13.81 5.88 2.48
N VAL A 136 13.16 4.90 1.86
CA VAL A 136 11.95 4.26 2.40
C VAL A 136 12.25 3.56 3.71
N GLU A 137 13.31 2.75 3.79
CA GLU A 137 13.60 2.03 5.03
C GLU A 137 13.98 2.98 6.16
N PHE A 138 14.78 4.01 5.86
CA PHE A 138 15.11 5.07 6.81
C PHE A 138 13.86 5.82 7.26
N GLY A 139 12.97 6.16 6.32
CA GLY A 139 11.73 6.87 6.61
C GLY A 139 10.79 6.05 7.50
N ILE A 140 10.57 4.77 7.15
CA ILE A 140 9.74 3.87 7.96
C ILE A 140 10.32 3.72 9.37
N TYR A 141 11.65 3.63 9.52
CA TYR A 141 12.30 3.56 10.83
C TYR A 141 11.98 4.79 11.69
N TRP A 142 12.20 6.00 11.16
CA TRP A 142 11.97 7.23 11.91
C TRP A 142 10.50 7.45 12.22
N MET A 143 9.61 7.21 11.26
CA MET A 143 8.16 7.28 11.49
C MET A 143 7.72 6.31 12.58
N HIS A 144 8.17 5.05 12.53
CA HIS A 144 7.85 4.07 13.57
C HIS A 144 8.38 4.51 14.95
N ARG A 145 9.55 5.14 14.99
CA ARG A 145 10.12 5.71 16.20
C ARG A 145 9.31 6.91 16.72
N GLU A 146 8.91 7.82 15.85
CA GLU A 146 8.07 8.98 16.20
C GLU A 146 6.69 8.56 16.73
N LEU A 147 6.10 7.50 16.16
CA LEU A 147 4.88 6.85 16.68
C LEU A 147 5.04 6.32 18.10
N HIS A 148 6.27 6.04 18.54
CA HIS A 148 6.59 5.67 19.92
C HIS A 148 6.91 6.87 20.81
N ASP A 149 7.61 7.88 20.27
CA ASP A 149 8.11 9.02 21.04
C ASP A 149 7.01 10.09 21.26
N ILE A 150 6.07 10.26 20.32
CA ILE A 150 5.00 11.27 20.37
C ILE A 150 3.72 10.67 20.99
N LYS A 151 3.37 11.11 22.21
CA LYS A 151 2.27 10.53 23.02
C LYS A 151 0.90 10.47 22.30
N PRO A 152 0.44 11.52 21.58
CA PRO A 152 -0.82 11.44 20.82
C PRO A 152 -0.78 10.38 19.71
N LEU A 153 0.30 10.33 18.92
CA LEU A 153 0.47 9.34 17.84
C LEU A 153 0.50 7.92 18.41
N TYR A 154 1.22 7.72 19.52
CA TYR A 154 1.21 6.45 20.21
C TYR A 154 -0.20 6.06 20.63
N LYS A 155 -0.94 6.95 21.30
CA LYS A 155 -2.26 6.64 21.86
C LYS A 155 -3.30 6.30 20.79
N TYR A 156 -3.36 7.08 19.71
CA TYR A 156 -4.44 6.97 18.73
C TYR A 156 -4.11 6.01 17.59
N LEU A 157 -2.84 5.87 17.23
CA LEU A 157 -2.43 5.16 16.01
C LEU A 157 -1.62 3.90 16.34
N HIS A 158 -0.65 4.01 17.25
CA HIS A 158 0.31 2.92 17.48
C HIS A 158 -0.10 1.91 18.55
N ALA A 159 -0.82 2.34 19.59
CA ALA A 159 -1.18 1.50 20.74
C ALA A 159 -2.02 0.29 20.30
N THR A 160 -2.94 0.50 19.35
CA THR A 160 -3.78 -0.55 18.78
C THR A 160 -2.95 -1.66 18.12
N HIS A 161 -1.83 -1.31 17.48
CA HIS A 161 -0.91 -2.29 16.88
C HIS A 161 -0.23 -3.17 17.93
N HIS A 162 0.21 -2.58 19.05
CA HIS A 162 0.85 -3.34 20.14
C HIS A 162 -0.12 -4.24 20.91
N ILE A 163 -1.41 -3.90 20.97
CA ILE A 163 -2.45 -4.71 21.62
C ILE A 163 -2.58 -6.10 20.96
N TYR A 164 -2.40 -6.20 19.63
CA TYR A 164 -2.54 -7.45 18.89
C TYR A 164 -1.23 -8.21 18.65
N ASN A 165 -0.10 -7.70 19.18
CA ASN A 165 1.22 -8.30 19.03
C ASN A 165 1.50 -9.42 20.06
N LYS A 166 0.51 -9.83 20.86
CA LYS A 166 0.67 -10.97 21.77
C LYS A 166 0.67 -12.28 20.97
N GLN A 167 1.50 -13.24 21.37
CA GLN A 167 1.70 -14.51 20.63
C GLN A 167 0.41 -15.29 20.39
N ASN A 168 -0.58 -15.13 21.26
CA ASN A 168 -1.89 -15.77 21.19
C ASN A 168 -2.95 -14.97 20.40
N THR A 169 -2.60 -13.80 19.85
CA THR A 169 -3.50 -12.97 19.02
C THR A 169 -2.97 -12.73 17.61
N LEU A 170 -1.85 -13.37 17.23
CA LEU A 170 -1.27 -13.26 15.89
C LEU A 170 -2.16 -13.94 14.85
N SER A 171 -2.71 -13.12 13.96
CA SER A 171 -3.43 -13.56 12.77
C SER A 171 -2.86 -12.84 11.54
N PRO A 172 -3.11 -13.32 10.31
CA PRO A 172 -2.64 -12.63 9.10
C PRO A 172 -3.27 -11.25 8.94
N PHE A 173 -4.39 -10.99 9.63
CA PHE A 173 -5.09 -9.72 9.64
C PHE A 173 -4.48 -8.71 10.62
N ALA A 174 -3.60 -9.13 11.53
CA ALA A 174 -3.01 -8.30 12.59
C ALA A 174 -1.91 -7.32 12.12
N GLY A 175 -1.69 -7.17 10.81
CA GLY A 175 -0.86 -6.09 10.27
C GLY A 175 0.66 -6.30 10.34
N LYS A 176 1.13 -7.54 10.41
CA LYS A 176 2.56 -7.87 10.19
C LYS A 176 2.86 -8.38 8.77
N PHE A 177 2.01 -8.08 7.80
CA PHE A 177 2.24 -8.48 6.41
C PHE A 177 3.00 -7.38 5.64
N ARG A 178 4.22 -7.08 6.09
CA ARG A 178 5.12 -6.08 5.47
C ARG A 178 5.50 -6.43 4.02
N LEU A 179 5.36 -7.69 3.62
CA LEU A 179 5.86 -8.19 2.33
C LEU A 179 4.91 -8.02 1.14
N ILE A 180 3.59 -7.88 1.35
CA ILE A 180 2.61 -7.93 0.24
C ILE A 180 2.18 -6.54 -0.26
N THR A 181 2.23 -5.52 0.59
CA THR A 181 1.97 -4.12 0.18
C THR A 181 3.08 -3.59 -0.73
N MET A 182 4.32 -4.05 -0.55
CA MET A 182 5.46 -3.69 -1.39
C MET A 182 5.33 -4.28 -2.81
N PHE A 183 4.84 -5.53 -2.92
CA PHE A 183 4.59 -6.18 -4.22
C PHE A 183 3.41 -5.58 -4.99
N TYR A 184 2.36 -5.06 -4.35
CA TYR A 184 1.27 -4.40 -5.10
C TYR A 184 1.65 -3.03 -5.62
N PHE A 185 2.47 -2.29 -4.85
CA PHE A 185 3.12 -1.09 -5.34
C PHE A 185 4.01 -1.45 -6.54
N GLU A 186 4.86 -2.48 -6.45
CA GLU A 186 5.71 -2.90 -7.59
C GLU A 186 4.95 -3.40 -8.82
N ASN A 187 3.78 -4.05 -8.69
CA ASN A 187 3.05 -4.62 -9.83
C ASN A 187 2.08 -3.64 -10.54
N ASN A 188 1.63 -2.57 -9.88
CA ASN A 188 0.97 -1.44 -10.56
C ASN A 188 1.98 -0.40 -11.11
N LEU A 189 3.27 -0.58 -10.78
CA LEU A 189 4.38 0.16 -11.35
C LEU A 189 4.93 -0.59 -12.57
N SER A 190 4.23 -0.51 -13.70
CA SER A 190 4.81 -0.90 -15.00
C SER A 190 6.09 -0.12 -15.35
N CYS A 191 6.44 0.89 -14.54
CA CYS A 191 7.77 1.45 -14.49
C CYS A 191 8.26 1.64 -13.04
N PRO A 192 9.26 0.86 -12.58
CA PRO A 192 9.96 1.09 -11.31
C PRO A 192 10.75 2.41 -11.26
N ILE A 193 10.64 3.27 -12.28
CA ILE A 193 11.28 4.59 -12.35
C ILE A 193 10.32 5.73 -11.93
N ARG A 194 9.08 5.42 -11.52
CA ARG A 194 8.21 6.42 -10.85
C ARG A 194 8.70 6.83 -9.43
N LEU A 195 9.86 6.33 -8.99
CA LEU A 195 10.27 6.33 -7.58
C LEU A 195 11.09 7.53 -7.07
N VAL A 196 11.70 8.37 -7.92
CA VAL A 196 12.83 9.19 -7.43
C VAL A 196 12.57 10.66 -7.12
N SER A 197 11.45 11.27 -7.49
CA SER A 197 11.37 12.74 -7.34
C SER A 197 10.37 13.30 -6.34
N CYS A 198 9.34 12.57 -5.88
CA CYS A 198 8.44 13.12 -4.84
C CYS A 198 7.51 12.13 -4.13
N SER A 199 7.19 10.97 -4.74
CA SER A 199 6.35 9.94 -4.12
C SER A 199 6.87 9.52 -2.75
N CYS A 200 8.20 9.37 -2.62
CA CYS A 200 8.87 9.04 -1.37
C CYS A 200 8.62 10.04 -0.23
N PHE A 201 8.50 11.34 -0.52
CA PHE A 201 8.29 12.38 0.50
C PHE A 201 6.81 12.52 0.88
N VAL A 202 5.90 12.21 -0.05
CA VAL A 202 4.46 12.31 0.17
C VAL A 202 3.89 11.06 0.83
N ASP A 203 4.42 9.88 0.48
CA ASP A 203 4.24 8.66 1.27
C ASP A 203 4.71 8.90 2.72
N TYR A 204 5.81 9.64 2.91
CA TYR A 204 6.33 10.01 4.23
C TYR A 204 5.46 11.05 4.98
N LEU A 205 4.99 12.12 4.32
CA LEU A 205 4.29 13.23 4.97
C LEU A 205 2.83 12.91 5.36
N LEU A 206 2.12 12.08 4.59
CA LEU A 206 0.74 11.70 4.95
C LEU A 206 0.68 10.59 6.00
N LEU A 207 1.71 9.73 6.09
CA LEU A 207 1.89 8.80 7.21
C LEU A 207 2.13 9.51 8.56
N VAL A 208 2.55 10.79 8.54
CA VAL A 208 2.69 11.63 9.75
C VAL A 208 1.35 12.24 10.19
N VAL A 209 0.36 12.31 9.31
CA VAL A 209 -0.94 12.98 9.53
C VAL A 209 -2.08 11.99 9.79
N LEU A 210 -1.86 10.70 9.58
CA LEU A 210 -2.84 9.62 9.73
C LEU A 210 -2.46 8.63 10.81
#